data_AF-A0A955L2P7-F1
#
_entry.id   AF-A0A955L2P7-F1
#
_cell.length_a   1.000
_cell.length_b   1.000
_cell.length_c   1.000
_cell.angle_alpha   90.00
_cell.angle_beta   90.00
_cell.angle_gamma   90.00
#
_symmetry.space_group_name_H-M   'P 1'
#
loop_
_entity.id
_entity.type
_entity.pdbx_description
1 polymer ?
#
loop_
_entity_poly.entity_id
_entity_poly.type
_entity_poly.pdbx_seq_one_letter_code
_entity_poly.pdbx_strand_id
1 'polypeptide(L)'
;KSFTNMLLKTLPKKTRDHYVFRFKKFIAGWKRRGYSEIPDFAPNELESKQWCPSWRRMAKSILRNDYWCKGLGFSQPKSEAYQMFKELKKTNKSQSKT
;
A
#
# COMPACT_ATOMS: atom_id res chain seq x y z
N LYS A 1 -0.72 -5.61 -16.86
CA LYS A 1 0.68 -5.66 -16.34
C LYS A 1 1.61 -4.68 -17.06
N SER A 2 1.69 -4.76 -18.39
CA SER A 2 2.53 -3.89 -19.24
C SER A 2 2.30 -2.39 -18.98
N PHE A 3 1.03 -1.97 -18.90
CA PHE A 3 0.65 -0.58 -18.64
C PHE A 3 1.18 -0.05 -17.30
N THR A 4 1.00 -0.80 -16.20
CA THR A 4 1.54 -0.42 -14.89
C THR A 4 3.06 -0.28 -14.90
N ASN A 5 3.75 -1.18 -15.61
CA ASN A 5 5.21 -1.10 -15.75
C ASN A 5 5.65 0.11 -16.57
N MET A 6 4.90 0.48 -17.62
CA MET A 6 5.13 1.72 -18.36
C MET A 6 4.98 2.94 -17.45
N LEU A 7 3.91 3.01 -16.65
CA LEU A 7 3.70 4.09 -15.69
C LEU A 7 4.84 4.17 -14.66
N LEU A 8 5.32 3.04 -14.15
CA LEU A 8 6.44 3.04 -13.21
C LEU A 8 7.72 3.61 -13.83
N LYS A 9 7.96 3.43 -15.13
CA LYS A 9 9.13 3.98 -15.82
C LYS A 9 9.09 5.50 -15.94
N THR A 10 7.90 6.12 -15.97
CA THR A 10 7.77 7.58 -16.10
C THR A 10 7.90 8.33 -14.77
N LEU A 11 7.89 7.63 -13.64
CA LEU A 11 7.97 8.23 -12.31
C LEU A 11 9.43 8.54 -11.89
N PRO A 12 9.65 9.61 -11.09
CA PRO A 12 10.93 9.84 -10.43
C PRO A 12 11.36 8.65 -9.58
N LYS A 13 12.69 8.40 -9.50
CA LYS A 13 13.27 7.21 -8.84
C LYS A 13 12.69 6.95 -7.45
N LYS A 14 12.64 7.97 -6.59
CA LYS A 14 12.14 7.85 -5.21
C LYS A 14 10.69 7.34 -5.16
N THR A 15 9.81 7.97 -5.93
CA THR A 15 8.37 7.62 -5.98
C THR A 15 8.17 6.24 -6.61
N ARG A 16 8.89 5.95 -7.70
CA ARG A 16 8.88 4.65 -8.36
C ARG A 16 9.27 3.52 -7.41
N ASP A 17 10.39 3.67 -6.70
CA ASP A 17 10.92 2.64 -5.80
C ASP A 17 9.93 2.36 -4.66
N HIS A 18 9.25 3.41 -4.16
CA HIS A 18 8.18 3.28 -3.17
C HIS A 18 6.98 2.46 -3.70
N TYR A 19 6.44 2.79 -4.87
CA TYR A 19 5.35 2.01 -5.47
C TYR A 19 5.77 0.57 -5.77
N VAL A 20 6.98 0.35 -6.29
CA VAL A 20 7.51 -0.99 -6.57
C VAL A 20 7.57 -1.84 -5.30
N PHE A 21 8.07 -1.28 -4.19
CA PHE A 21 8.10 -1.97 -2.91
C PHE A 21 6.69 -2.38 -2.44
N ARG A 22 5.73 -1.46 -2.53
CA ARG A 22 4.32 -1.72 -2.19
C ARG A 22 3.70 -2.81 -3.06
N PHE A 23 3.88 -2.73 -4.38
CA PHE A 23 3.32 -3.68 -5.33
C PHE A 23 3.91 -5.07 -5.15
N LYS A 24 5.21 -5.19 -4.84
CA LYS A 24 5.83 -6.47 -4.47
C LYS A 24 5.16 -7.07 -3.24
N LYS A 25 4.91 -6.29 -2.19
CA LYS A 25 4.19 -6.75 -0.99
C LYS A 25 2.74 -7.15 -1.30
N PHE A 26 2.05 -6.38 -2.15
CA PHE A 26 0.69 -6.68 -2.59
C PHE A 26 0.64 -8.02 -3.32
N ILE A 27 1.48 -8.21 -4.34
CA ILE A 27 1.57 -9.45 -5.12
C ILE A 27 1.92 -10.63 -4.21
N ALA A 28 2.92 -10.50 -3.35
CA ALA A 28 3.30 -11.56 -2.42
C ALA A 28 2.18 -11.95 -1.44
N GLY A 29 1.38 -10.96 -1.00
CA GLY A 29 0.23 -11.21 -0.15
C GLY A 29 -0.87 -12.02 -0.83
N TRP A 30 -1.15 -11.73 -2.11
CA TRP A 30 -2.15 -12.48 -2.88
C TRP A 30 -1.66 -13.85 -3.34
N LYS A 31 -0.35 -13.99 -3.64
CA LYS A 31 0.26 -15.29 -3.89
C LYS A 31 0.09 -16.26 -2.72
N ARG A 32 0.27 -15.77 -1.49
CA ARG A 32 0.02 -16.56 -0.27
C ARG A 32 -1.45 -16.95 -0.08
N ARG A 33 -2.39 -16.29 -0.75
CA ARG A 33 -3.84 -16.58 -0.70
C ARG A 33 -4.31 -17.50 -1.84
N GLY A 34 -3.39 -18.06 -2.63
CA GLY A 34 -3.70 -19.01 -3.70
C GLY A 34 -3.76 -18.41 -5.10
N TYR A 35 -3.48 -17.11 -5.28
CA TYR A 35 -3.34 -16.54 -6.62
C TYR A 35 -1.97 -16.88 -7.22
N SER A 36 -1.92 -17.71 -8.27
CA SER A 36 -0.68 -17.96 -9.03
C SER A 36 -0.16 -16.67 -9.68
N GLU A 37 -1.06 -15.97 -10.37
CA GLU A 37 -0.81 -14.70 -11.04
C GLU A 37 -1.89 -13.67 -10.75
N ILE A 38 -1.53 -12.39 -10.87
CA ILE A 38 -2.48 -11.29 -10.69
C ILE A 38 -3.13 -10.98 -12.04
N PRO A 39 -4.46 -11.02 -12.16
CA PRO A 39 -5.15 -10.71 -13.42
C PRO A 39 -5.02 -9.23 -13.78
N ASP A 40 -5.22 -8.88 -15.04
CA ASP A 40 -5.12 -7.49 -15.48
C ASP A 40 -6.29 -6.64 -14.99
N PHE A 41 -7.49 -7.21 -15.01
CA PHE A 41 -8.71 -6.62 -14.48
C PHE A 41 -9.55 -7.68 -13.77
N ALA A 42 -10.41 -7.24 -12.85
CA ALA A 42 -11.42 -8.08 -12.22
C ALA A 42 -12.78 -7.34 -12.21
N PRO A 43 -13.90 -8.01 -11.89
CA PRO A 43 -15.18 -7.32 -11.73
C PRO A 43 -15.09 -6.12 -10.78
N ASN A 44 -15.68 -4.99 -11.17
CA ASN A 44 -15.55 -3.72 -10.44
C ASN A 44 -16.02 -3.82 -8.98
N GLU A 45 -17.04 -4.63 -8.72
CA GLU A 45 -17.56 -4.88 -7.37
C GLU A 45 -16.52 -5.55 -6.47
N LEU A 46 -15.81 -6.55 -6.99
CA LEU A 46 -14.77 -7.27 -6.25
C LEU A 46 -13.53 -6.40 -6.04
N GLU A 47 -13.17 -5.57 -7.02
CA GLU A 47 -12.07 -4.62 -6.88
C GLU A 47 -12.38 -3.55 -5.83
N SER A 48 -13.61 -3.02 -5.82
CA SER A 48 -14.07 -2.00 -4.88
C SER A 48 -14.11 -2.52 -3.46
N LYS A 49 -14.58 -3.76 -3.25
CA LYS A 49 -14.54 -4.46 -1.95
C LYS A 49 -13.13 -4.96 -1.57
N GLN A 50 -12.15 -4.77 -2.44
CA GLN A 50 -10.77 -5.24 -2.27
C GLN A 50 -10.62 -6.77 -2.16
N TRP A 51 -11.61 -7.54 -2.61
CA TRP A 51 -11.64 -9.00 -2.53
C TRP A 51 -10.87 -9.71 -3.65
N CYS A 52 -10.51 -9.00 -4.71
CA CYS A 52 -9.71 -9.54 -5.82
C CYS A 52 -8.54 -8.60 -6.16
N PRO A 53 -7.33 -9.12 -6.41
CA PRO A 53 -6.22 -8.31 -6.91
C PRO A 53 -6.34 -8.06 -8.41
N SER A 54 -5.85 -6.92 -8.89
CA SER A 54 -5.68 -6.71 -10.33
C SER A 54 -4.58 -5.69 -10.65
N TRP A 55 -3.99 -5.79 -11.84
CA TRP A 55 -3.04 -4.77 -12.32
C TRP A 55 -3.72 -3.41 -12.52
N ARG A 56 -5.01 -3.39 -12.88
CA ARG A 56 -5.80 -2.17 -12.97
C ARG A 56 -5.84 -1.43 -11.63
N ARG A 57 -6.01 -2.13 -10.51
CA ARG A 57 -5.96 -1.51 -9.18
C ARG A 57 -4.59 -0.88 -8.89
N MET A 58 -3.49 -1.57 -9.22
CA MET A 58 -2.13 -1.04 -9.07
C MET A 58 -1.88 0.19 -9.97
N ALA A 59 -2.36 0.16 -11.22
CA ALA A 59 -2.28 1.31 -12.13
C ALA A 59 -3.09 2.51 -11.59
N LYS A 60 -4.31 2.27 -11.07
CA LYS A 60 -5.13 3.31 -10.41
C LYS A 60 -4.40 3.96 -9.24
N SER A 61 -3.60 3.22 -8.47
CA SER A 61 -2.80 3.80 -7.37
C SER A 61 -1.75 4.79 -7.86
N ILE A 62 -1.14 4.57 -9.03
CA ILE A 62 -0.21 5.53 -9.63
C ILE A 62 -0.99 6.73 -10.19
N LEU A 63 -2.01 6.48 -11.02
CA LEU A 63 -2.77 7.53 -11.72
C LEU A 63 -3.49 8.49 -10.76
N ARG A 64 -3.94 8.00 -9.61
CA ARG A 64 -4.57 8.83 -8.58
C ARG A 64 -3.59 9.48 -7.61
N ASN A 65 -2.28 9.31 -7.83
CA ASN A 65 -1.23 9.71 -6.88
C ASN A 65 -1.48 9.18 -5.45
N ASP A 66 -2.01 7.95 -5.34
CA ASP A 66 -2.26 7.29 -4.06
C ASP A 66 -0.94 6.75 -3.51
N TYR A 67 -0.14 7.66 -2.94
CA TYR A 67 1.19 7.34 -2.43
C TYR A 67 1.16 6.22 -1.41
N TRP A 68 0.13 6.17 -0.54
CA TRP A 68 0.06 5.13 0.48
C TRP A 68 -0.60 3.83 0.00
N CYS A 69 -1.04 3.76 -1.25
CA CYS A 69 -1.74 2.62 -1.84
C CYS A 69 -2.96 2.18 -0.99
N LYS A 70 -3.71 3.15 -0.43
CA LYS A 70 -4.92 2.89 0.38
C LYS A 70 -5.96 2.11 -0.43
N GLY A 71 -6.06 2.37 -1.73
CA GLY A 71 -6.93 1.62 -2.65
C GLY A 71 -6.58 0.13 -2.79
N LEU A 72 -5.38 -0.28 -2.37
CA LEU A 72 -4.94 -1.68 -2.34
C LEU A 72 -5.09 -2.35 -0.96
N GLY A 73 -5.65 -1.64 0.02
CA GLY A 73 -5.85 -2.12 1.39
C GLY A 73 -4.66 -1.86 2.30
N PHE A 74 -3.73 -0.98 1.91
CA PHE A 74 -2.64 -0.57 2.78
C PHE A 74 -3.02 0.61 3.68
N SER A 75 -2.46 0.60 4.88
CA SER A 75 -2.52 1.75 5.79
C SER A 75 -1.28 2.64 5.65
N GLN A 76 -1.46 3.92 5.92
CA GLN A 76 -0.34 4.84 6.13
C GLN A 76 0.36 4.46 7.45
N PRO A 77 1.68 4.28 7.48
CA PRO A 77 2.41 4.12 8.73
C PRO A 77 2.29 5.39 9.57
N LYS A 78 2.30 5.23 10.89
CA LYS A 78 2.26 6.35 11.83
C LYS A 78 3.51 7.21 11.64
N SER A 79 3.34 8.53 11.73
CA SER A 79 4.47 9.44 11.69
C SER A 79 5.39 9.21 12.88
N GLU A 80 6.66 9.52 12.71
CA GLU A 80 7.67 9.49 13.77
C GLU A 80 7.26 10.38 14.96
N ALA A 81 6.79 11.61 14.67
CA ALA A 81 6.26 12.52 15.69
C ALA A 81 5.11 11.91 16.51
N TYR A 82 4.20 11.16 15.86
CA TYR A 82 3.12 10.48 16.57
C TYR A 82 3.64 9.36 17.48
N GLN A 83 4.68 8.64 17.06
CA GLN A 83 5.31 7.63 17.90
C GLN A 83 5.98 8.27 19.12
N MET A 84 6.73 9.35 18.92
CA MET A 84 7.39 10.09 19.99
C MET A 84 6.38 10.64 20.99
N PHE A 85 5.28 11.23 20.52
CA PHE A 85 4.17 11.66 21.40
C PHE A 85 3.58 10.50 22.22
N LYS A 86 3.39 9.33 21.59
CA LYS A 86 2.84 8.16 22.25
C LYS A 86 3.79 7.63 23.34
N GLU A 87 5.10 7.69 23.12
CA GLU A 87 6.12 7.33 24.10
C GLU A 87 6.11 8.30 25.28
N LEU A 88 6.11 9.62 25.04
CA LEU A 88 6.01 10.63 26.10
C LEU A 88 4.77 10.42 26.98
N LYS A 89 3.61 10.16 26.37
CA LYS A 89 2.36 9.87 27.12
C LYS A 89 2.46 8.61 27.99
N LYS A 90 3.18 7.58 27.54
CA LYS A 90 3.41 6.36 28.33
C LYS A 90 4.29 6.66 29.54
N THR A 91 5.39 7.38 29.34
CA THR A 91 6.34 7.77 30.40
C THR A 91 5.66 8.59 31.49
N ASN A 92 4.84 9.58 31.11
CA ASN A 92 4.11 10.41 32.07
C ASN A 92 3.11 9.58 32.89
N LYS A 93 2.47 8.57 32.28
CA LYS A 93 1.50 7.69 32.95
C LYS A 93 2.17 6.71 33.93
N SER A 94 3.41 6.29 33.68
CA SER A 94 4.18 5.48 34.64
C SER A 94 4.66 6.32 35.83
N GLN A 95 5.09 7.56 35.60
CA GLN A 95 5.54 8.46 36.65
C GLN A 95 4.39 8.86 37.60
N SER A 96 3.19 9.11 37.07
CA SER A 96 2.00 9.43 37.90
C SER A 96 1.45 8.26 38.71
N LYS A 97 1.99 7.04 38.54
CA LYS A 97 1.57 5.83 39.25
C LYS A 97 2.60 5.39 40.32
N THR A 98 3.74 6.08 40.39
CA THR A 98 4.77 5.90 41.41
C THR A 98 4.59 6.99 42.45
#